data_AF-A0A518IVZ7-F1
#
_entry.id   AF-A0A518IVZ7-F1
#
_cell.length_a   1.000
_cell.length_b   1.000
_cell.length_c   1.000
_cell.angle_alpha   90.00
_cell.angle_beta   90.00
_cell.angle_gamma   90.00
#
_symmetry.space_group_name_H-M   'P 1'
#
loop_
_entity.id
_entity.type
_entity.pdbx_description
1 polymer ?
#
loop_
_entity_poly.entity_id
_entity_poly.type
_entity_poly.pdbx_seq_one_letter_code
_entity_poly.pdbx_strand_id
1 'polypeptide(L)'
;MIRSNLARLMILALLATSTPAVQPAVAQPAVRKPLPSETLLPGYLRDRMLRRVASRRDSAAMTLLMQPLAVQAGSSTVEVLLGGQRVALGTVVTADGYLVSKASELKADGELRVRLADDRILPARRVDERRSVDLALLKVEAQSLVPISWNPHEPAVGSFLFSVGRQGDPVGIGVVSVASREVQDHGLLGVMLQTDTNGARVISVVPGSGADDAGIGVGDLITQVEGQPMTTQKQVTAELRALYPGDSVTLTIRRKDRQDDFELSAEIRELSSFSESQDDTRVNGPRNSRLAGFELALQHDTVLGPDQCGGPVIDTNGRVIGINIARAGRVCSYAVPAAAIQPIVDQMIAATK
;
A
#
# COMPACT_ATOMS: atom_id res chain seq x y z
N MET A 1 17.06 78.66 6.11
CA MET A 1 16.21 79.83 5.78
C MET A 1 15.63 79.61 4.37
N ILE A 2 14.33 79.92 4.18
CA ILE A 2 13.64 80.14 2.89
C ILE A 2 13.15 78.84 2.18
N ARG A 3 11.83 78.53 2.29
CA ARG A 3 10.74 78.63 1.27
C ARG A 3 10.92 77.61 0.12
N SER A 4 9.93 77.02 -0.55
CA SER A 4 8.47 76.97 -0.57
C SER A 4 8.16 76.16 -1.85
N ASN A 5 7.33 75.13 -1.81
CA ASN A 5 6.01 75.07 -2.47
C ASN A 5 5.93 74.51 -3.92
N LEU A 6 4.99 73.56 -4.01
CA LEU A 6 4.05 73.23 -5.09
C LEU A 6 4.32 72.05 -6.06
N ALA A 7 3.41 71.07 -5.89
CA ALA A 7 2.63 70.34 -6.91
C ALA A 7 3.38 69.28 -7.74
N ARG A 8 2.87 68.08 -8.02
CA ARG A 8 1.51 67.50 -8.05
C ARG A 8 1.71 66.02 -8.42
N LEU A 9 1.08 65.04 -7.75
CA LEU A 9 0.33 63.96 -8.43
C LEU A 9 -0.33 62.96 -7.46
N MET A 10 -1.66 62.93 -7.56
CA MET A 10 -2.61 61.83 -7.38
C MET A 10 -2.40 60.78 -6.27
N ILE A 11 -3.20 60.92 -5.22
CA ILE A 11 -3.67 59.83 -4.37
C ILE A 11 -4.93 59.26 -5.02
N LEU A 12 -4.87 58.02 -5.51
CA LEU A 12 -6.04 57.22 -5.87
C LEU A 12 -6.37 56.35 -4.66
N ALA A 13 -7.48 56.64 -4.00
CA ALA A 13 -8.05 55.79 -2.95
C ALA A 13 -8.71 54.56 -3.60
N LEU A 14 -8.19 53.37 -3.31
CA LEU A 14 -8.93 52.12 -3.48
C LEU A 14 -9.23 51.55 -2.10
N LEU A 15 -10.52 51.56 -1.74
CA LEU A 15 -11.07 50.92 -0.55
C LEU A 15 -10.85 49.41 -0.65
N ALA A 16 -10.00 48.85 0.21
CA ALA A 16 -9.98 47.41 0.47
C ALA A 16 -10.79 47.16 1.75
N THR A 17 -12.04 46.72 1.57
CA THR A 17 -12.87 46.16 2.64
C THR A 17 -12.23 44.85 3.11
N SER A 18 -11.69 44.81 4.32
CA SER A 18 -11.19 43.59 4.94
C SER A 18 -12.38 42.71 5.35
N THR A 19 -12.63 41.64 4.58
CA THR A 19 -13.48 40.53 5.02
C THR A 19 -12.72 39.71 6.07
N PRO A 20 -13.34 39.35 7.21
CA PRO A 20 -12.68 38.47 8.17
C PRO A 20 -12.61 37.05 7.58
N ALA A 21 -11.41 36.46 7.62
CA ALA A 21 -11.19 35.09 7.23
C ALA A 21 -11.94 34.15 8.19
N VAL A 22 -12.96 33.45 7.69
CA VAL A 22 -13.63 32.36 8.40
C VAL A 22 -12.68 31.15 8.39
N GLN A 23 -12.15 30.79 9.56
CA GLN A 23 -11.42 29.53 9.73
C GLN A 23 -12.39 28.35 9.47
N PRO A 24 -11.98 27.32 8.71
CA PRO A 24 -12.80 26.15 8.52
C PRO A 24 -12.93 25.41 9.86
N ALA A 25 -14.17 25.24 10.31
CA ALA A 25 -14.47 24.50 11.53
C ALA A 25 -13.96 23.06 11.41
N VAL A 26 -13.13 22.64 12.35
CA VAL A 26 -12.74 21.24 12.52
C VAL A 26 -13.99 20.45 12.87
N ALA A 27 -14.48 19.63 11.94
CA ALA A 27 -15.63 18.78 12.15
C ALA A 27 -15.28 17.75 13.24
N GLN A 28 -16.00 17.81 14.37
CA GLN A 28 -15.92 16.79 15.41
C GLN A 28 -16.35 15.43 14.82
N PRO A 29 -15.72 14.31 15.23
CA PRO A 29 -16.12 13.00 14.76
C PRO A 29 -17.56 12.75 15.20
N ALA A 30 -18.43 12.51 14.23
CA ALA A 30 -19.84 12.23 14.49
C ALA A 30 -19.95 11.01 15.42
N VAL A 31 -20.54 11.22 16.60
CA VAL A 31 -20.95 10.12 17.48
C VAL A 31 -21.86 9.20 16.66
N ARG A 32 -21.41 7.96 16.41
CA ARG A 32 -22.22 6.94 15.72
C ARG A 32 -23.48 6.70 16.55
N LYS A 33 -24.63 7.21 16.08
CA LYS A 33 -25.93 6.80 16.64
C LYS A 33 -26.10 5.30 16.42
N PRO A 34 -26.60 4.54 17.42
CA PRO A 34 -26.92 3.13 17.22
C PRO A 34 -27.90 2.99 16.05
N LEU A 35 -27.70 1.96 15.24
CA LEU A 35 -28.61 1.61 14.15
C LEU A 35 -30.03 1.48 14.73
N PRO A 36 -31.04 2.13 14.10
CA PRO A 36 -32.42 1.97 14.57
C PRO A 36 -32.80 0.48 14.52
N SER A 37 -33.49 0.02 15.55
CA SER A 37 -34.03 -1.33 15.67
C SER A 37 -34.72 -1.75 14.37
N GLU A 38 -34.47 -2.99 13.94
CA GLU A 38 -34.68 -3.54 12.58
C GLU A 38 -36.07 -3.39 11.95
N THR A 39 -37.07 -2.86 12.67
CA THR A 39 -38.49 -3.00 12.32
C THR A 39 -39.16 -1.72 11.80
N LEU A 40 -38.47 -0.58 11.67
CA LEU A 40 -39.14 0.72 11.41
C LEU A 40 -38.81 1.42 10.09
N LEU A 41 -38.00 0.85 9.20
CA LEU A 41 -37.65 1.50 7.94
C LEU A 41 -38.38 0.88 6.73
N PRO A 42 -39.12 1.68 5.95
CA PRO A 42 -39.65 1.23 4.66
C PRO A 42 -38.52 0.73 3.73
N GLY A 43 -38.74 -0.38 3.03
CA GLY A 43 -37.69 -1.09 2.27
C GLY A 43 -36.89 -0.23 1.30
N TYR A 44 -37.54 0.75 0.64
CA TYR A 44 -36.87 1.66 -0.29
C TYR A 44 -35.89 2.66 0.40
N LEU A 45 -36.15 3.03 1.66
CA LEU A 45 -35.23 3.86 2.46
C LEU A 45 -34.08 3.03 3.03
N ARG A 46 -34.35 1.76 3.39
CA ARG A 46 -33.32 0.79 3.74
C ARG A 46 -32.35 0.60 2.57
N ASP A 47 -32.87 0.33 1.37
CA ASP A 47 -32.07 0.20 0.16
C ASP A 47 -31.29 1.48 -0.19
N ARG A 48 -31.84 2.67 0.09
CA ARG A 48 -31.14 3.94 -0.17
C ARG A 48 -30.04 4.24 0.85
N MET A 49 -30.21 3.82 2.11
CA MET A 49 -29.15 3.91 3.13
C MET A 49 -28.09 2.83 2.93
N LEU A 50 -28.48 1.61 2.54
CA LEU A 50 -27.57 0.54 2.15
C LEU A 50 -26.80 0.86 0.87
N ARG A 51 -27.38 1.65 -0.06
CA ARG A 51 -26.64 2.21 -1.21
C ARG A 51 -25.53 3.19 -0.83
N ARG A 52 -25.53 3.76 0.39
CA ARG A 52 -24.36 4.53 0.88
C ARG A 52 -23.21 3.64 1.34
N VAL A 53 -23.44 2.32 1.47
CA VAL A 53 -22.38 1.30 1.57
C VAL A 53 -21.81 1.10 0.16
N ALA A 54 -21.12 2.14 -0.28
CA ALA A 54 -20.20 2.25 -1.40
C ALA A 54 -20.71 1.89 -2.81
N SER A 55 -20.32 2.73 -3.76
CA SER A 55 -20.14 2.41 -5.17
C SER A 55 -19.15 1.25 -5.36
N ARG A 56 -19.55 0.05 -4.95
CA ARG A 56 -18.77 -1.19 -5.09
C ARG A 56 -19.45 -2.11 -6.10
N ARG A 57 -18.64 -2.95 -6.74
CA ARG A 57 -19.08 -4.09 -7.57
C ARG A 57 -20.11 -4.97 -6.84
N ASP A 58 -20.02 -5.00 -5.51
CA ASP A 58 -20.73 -5.97 -4.68
C ASP A 58 -22.08 -5.41 -4.21
N SER A 59 -23.10 -6.29 -4.21
CA SER A 59 -24.42 -5.95 -3.69
C SER A 59 -24.37 -5.71 -2.18
N ALA A 60 -24.96 -4.60 -1.72
CA ALA A 60 -25.08 -4.31 -0.29
C ALA A 60 -25.84 -5.41 0.47
N ALA A 61 -26.80 -6.08 -0.17
CA ALA A 61 -27.51 -7.21 0.43
C ALA A 61 -26.58 -8.42 0.63
N MET A 62 -25.75 -8.75 -0.37
CA MET A 62 -24.75 -9.82 -0.26
C MET A 62 -23.74 -9.52 0.84
N THR A 63 -23.31 -8.27 0.89
CA THR A 63 -22.36 -7.74 1.86
C THR A 63 -22.86 -7.90 3.30
N LEU A 64 -24.15 -7.64 3.55
CA LEU A 64 -24.77 -7.84 4.87
C LEU A 64 -24.87 -9.33 5.27
N LEU A 65 -25.13 -10.23 4.31
CA LEU A 65 -25.18 -11.67 4.61
C LEU A 65 -23.85 -12.20 5.13
N MET A 66 -22.74 -11.56 4.77
CA MET A 66 -21.39 -11.97 5.16
C MET A 66 -20.95 -11.41 6.49
N GLN A 67 -21.62 -10.36 7.00
CA GLN A 67 -21.21 -9.68 8.22
C GLN A 67 -21.07 -10.62 9.43
N PRO A 68 -21.96 -11.60 9.68
CA PRO A 68 -21.80 -12.54 10.79
C PRO A 68 -20.52 -13.38 10.71
N LEU A 69 -20.07 -13.73 9.50
CA LEU A 69 -18.84 -14.48 9.26
C LEU A 69 -17.59 -13.63 9.49
N ALA A 70 -17.71 -12.31 9.26
CA ALA A 70 -16.62 -11.36 9.37
C ALA A 70 -16.36 -10.86 10.81
N VAL A 71 -17.27 -11.11 11.78
CA VAL A 71 -17.15 -10.55 13.14
C VAL A 71 -15.84 -10.97 13.83
N GLN A 72 -15.49 -12.26 13.76
CA GLN A 72 -14.29 -12.76 14.42
C GLN A 72 -13.03 -12.20 13.76
N ALA A 73 -12.90 -12.30 12.43
CA ALA A 73 -11.73 -11.76 11.74
C ALA A 73 -11.65 -10.23 11.92
N GLY A 74 -12.79 -9.54 11.90
CA GLY A 74 -12.88 -8.09 12.02
C GLY A 74 -12.56 -7.53 13.40
N SER A 75 -12.71 -8.31 14.48
CA SER A 75 -12.19 -7.94 15.80
C SER A 75 -10.66 -8.07 15.90
N SER A 76 -10.07 -8.91 15.04
CA SER A 76 -8.63 -9.06 14.86
C SER A 76 -8.04 -8.20 13.74
N THR A 77 -8.86 -7.55 12.92
CA THR A 77 -8.39 -6.62 11.89
C THR A 77 -8.09 -5.27 12.52
N VAL A 78 -7.00 -4.64 12.10
CA VAL A 78 -6.60 -3.29 12.54
C VAL A 78 -6.37 -2.38 11.34
N GLU A 79 -6.25 -1.09 11.58
CA GLU A 79 -5.70 -0.17 10.58
C GLU A 79 -4.29 0.25 10.97
N VAL A 80 -3.40 0.26 9.99
CA VAL A 80 -2.02 0.75 10.14
C VAL A 80 -1.96 2.17 9.61
N LEU A 81 -1.47 3.06 10.46
CA LEU A 81 -1.44 4.49 10.23
C LEU A 81 0.02 4.99 10.16
N LEU A 82 0.34 5.78 9.13
CA LEU A 82 1.58 6.55 9.04
C LEU A 82 1.22 8.04 8.94
N GLY A 83 1.78 8.86 9.84
CA GLY A 83 1.48 10.29 9.88
C GLY A 83 -0.01 10.61 10.04
N GLY A 84 -0.78 9.70 10.65
CA GLY A 84 -2.23 9.81 10.84
C GLY A 84 -3.10 9.36 9.65
N GLN A 85 -2.51 8.98 8.51
CA GLN A 85 -3.23 8.43 7.37
C GLN A 85 -3.18 6.91 7.38
N ARG A 86 -4.30 6.26 7.03
CA ARG A 86 -4.32 4.81 6.84
C ARG A 86 -3.55 4.44 5.57
N VAL A 87 -2.52 3.61 5.73
CA VAL A 87 -1.70 3.10 4.62
C VAL A 87 -1.94 1.64 4.34
N ALA A 88 -2.45 0.88 5.31
CA ALA A 88 -2.77 -0.54 5.18
C ALA A 88 -3.79 -0.97 6.23
N LEU A 89 -4.38 -2.15 6.03
CA LEU A 89 -4.96 -2.92 7.12
C LEU A 89 -3.88 -3.82 7.73
N GLY A 90 -4.12 -4.29 8.94
CA GLY A 90 -3.29 -5.29 9.59
C GLY A 90 -4.15 -6.35 10.27
N THR A 91 -3.49 -7.41 10.74
CA THR A 91 -4.13 -8.58 11.35
C THR A 91 -3.43 -8.93 12.66
N VAL A 92 -4.18 -9.04 13.76
CA VAL A 92 -3.69 -9.50 15.07
C VAL A 92 -3.37 -10.98 15.01
N VAL A 93 -2.12 -11.34 15.31
CA VAL A 93 -1.65 -12.74 15.32
C VAL A 93 -1.40 -13.28 16.73
N THR A 94 -1.29 -12.42 17.74
CA THR A 94 -1.11 -12.83 19.14
C THR A 94 -1.87 -11.93 20.11
N ALA A 95 -2.18 -12.46 21.30
CA ALA A 95 -2.91 -11.73 22.33
C ALA A 95 -2.08 -10.62 23.00
N ASP A 96 -0.75 -10.69 22.94
CA ASP A 96 0.22 -9.76 23.54
C ASP A 96 0.71 -8.68 22.55
N GLY A 97 0.04 -8.53 21.41
CA GLY A 97 0.18 -7.33 20.57
C GLY A 97 1.05 -7.48 19.34
N TYR A 98 1.41 -8.70 18.91
CA TYR A 98 1.98 -8.89 17.57
C TYR A 98 0.89 -8.88 16.49
N LEU A 99 1.18 -8.15 15.43
CA LEU A 99 0.31 -7.93 14.27
C LEU A 99 1.13 -8.18 13.00
N VAL A 100 0.48 -8.54 11.91
CA VAL A 100 1.08 -8.53 10.57
C VAL A 100 0.37 -7.51 9.68
N SER A 101 1.12 -6.89 8.78
CA SER A 101 0.62 -5.95 7.78
C SER A 101 1.44 -6.09 6.50
N LYS A 102 0.95 -5.51 5.39
CA LYS A 102 1.73 -5.41 4.16
C LYS A 102 2.97 -4.53 4.39
N ALA A 103 4.15 -5.05 4.06
CA ALA A 103 5.43 -4.39 4.29
C ALA A 103 5.66 -3.20 3.34
N SER A 104 5.37 -3.37 2.05
CA SER A 104 5.67 -2.35 1.04
C SER A 104 4.87 -1.05 1.19
N GLU A 105 3.79 -1.05 1.98
CA GLU A 105 3.00 0.16 2.29
C GLU A 105 3.55 0.94 3.49
N LEU A 106 4.57 0.39 4.19
CA LEU A 106 5.16 0.99 5.38
C LEU A 106 6.47 1.74 5.10
N LYS A 107 6.69 2.13 3.83
CA LYS A 107 7.92 2.79 3.37
C LYS A 107 7.96 4.31 3.65
N ALA A 108 6.80 4.94 3.85
CA ALA A 108 6.74 6.38 4.08
C ALA A 108 7.25 6.77 5.47
N ASP A 109 7.94 7.91 5.55
CA ASP A 109 8.34 8.49 6.83
C ASP A 109 7.11 8.95 7.62
N GLY A 110 7.09 8.64 8.91
CA GLY A 110 6.01 9.07 9.80
C GLY A 110 5.93 8.28 11.09
N GLU A 111 5.15 8.80 12.04
CA GLU A 111 4.83 8.08 13.27
C GLU A 111 3.96 6.86 12.91
N LEU A 112 4.49 5.65 13.14
CA LEU A 112 3.78 4.40 12.93
C LEU A 112 2.83 4.12 14.11
N ARG A 113 1.54 4.07 13.82
CA ARG A 113 0.49 3.80 14.79
C ARG A 113 -0.47 2.76 14.26
N VAL A 114 -1.19 2.11 15.17
CA VAL A 114 -2.21 1.12 14.84
C VAL A 114 -3.51 1.46 15.54
N ARG A 115 -4.60 1.49 14.77
CA ARG A 115 -5.96 1.61 15.31
C ARG A 115 -6.58 0.22 15.43
N LEU A 116 -6.76 -0.24 16.67
CA LEU A 116 -7.35 -1.53 17.03
C LEU A 116 -8.86 -1.55 16.76
N ALA A 117 -9.49 -2.73 16.77
CA ALA A 117 -10.93 -2.88 16.56
C ALA A 117 -11.80 -2.14 17.59
N ASP A 118 -11.28 -1.88 18.79
CA ASP A 118 -11.94 -1.12 19.86
C ASP A 118 -11.70 0.41 19.77
N ASP A 119 -11.22 0.88 18.62
CA ASP A 119 -10.90 2.29 18.31
C ASP A 119 -9.69 2.88 19.06
N ARG A 120 -9.02 2.13 19.95
CA ARG A 120 -7.76 2.59 20.54
C ARG A 120 -6.68 2.74 19.47
N ILE A 121 -5.94 3.85 19.54
CA ILE A 121 -4.79 4.12 18.66
C ILE A 121 -3.51 4.02 19.49
N LEU A 122 -2.68 3.05 19.16
CA LEU A 122 -1.45 2.74 19.89
C LEU A 122 -0.23 3.02 19.02
N PRO A 123 0.91 3.47 19.59
CA PRO A 123 2.17 3.47 18.87
C PRO A 123 2.53 2.03 18.51
N ALA A 124 3.10 1.84 17.33
CA ALA A 124 3.55 0.54 16.85
C ALA A 124 5.00 0.62 16.40
N ARG A 125 5.74 -0.47 16.59
CA ARG A 125 7.09 -0.63 16.06
C ARG A 125 7.11 -1.74 15.02
N ARG A 126 7.85 -1.53 13.93
CA ARG A 126 8.21 -2.61 13.01
C ARG A 126 9.26 -3.48 13.70
N VAL A 127 9.00 -4.77 13.75
CA VAL A 127 9.81 -5.75 14.49
C VAL A 127 10.69 -6.53 13.53
N ASP A 128 10.09 -7.04 12.46
CA ASP A 128 10.75 -7.85 11.45
C ASP A 128 9.96 -7.75 10.13
N GLU A 129 10.58 -8.11 9.02
CA GLU A 129 9.99 -8.04 7.68
C GLU A 129 10.40 -9.25 6.85
N ARG A 130 9.49 -9.75 6.01
CA ARG A 130 9.74 -10.86 5.10
C ARG A 130 9.40 -10.44 3.69
N ARG A 131 10.44 -10.16 2.91
CA ARG A 131 10.33 -9.73 1.52
C ARG A 131 9.62 -10.79 0.66
N SER A 132 9.84 -12.08 0.89
CA SER A 132 9.24 -13.17 0.08
C SER A 132 7.72 -13.20 0.06
N VAL A 133 7.07 -12.68 1.11
CA VAL A 133 5.61 -12.62 1.25
C VAL A 133 5.08 -11.19 1.42
N ASP A 134 5.98 -10.21 1.40
CA ASP A 134 5.69 -8.79 1.60
C ASP A 134 4.92 -8.48 2.89
N LEU A 135 5.28 -9.17 3.98
CA LEU A 135 4.67 -8.97 5.29
C LEU A 135 5.68 -8.37 6.28
N ALA A 136 5.20 -7.41 7.06
CA ALA A 136 5.91 -6.85 8.19
C ALA A 136 5.23 -7.30 9.50
N LEU A 137 6.02 -7.77 10.45
CA LEU A 137 5.59 -8.01 11.82
C LEU A 137 5.69 -6.70 12.59
N LEU A 138 4.56 -6.28 13.15
CA LEU A 138 4.45 -5.08 13.99
C LEU A 138 4.17 -5.49 15.43
N LYS A 139 4.61 -4.66 16.38
CA LYS A 139 4.29 -4.81 17.81
C LYS A 139 3.65 -3.55 18.35
N VAL A 140 2.55 -3.73 19.07
CA VAL A 140 1.90 -2.71 19.91
C VAL A 140 1.92 -3.13 21.38
N GLU A 141 1.91 -2.16 22.27
CA GLU A 141 1.78 -2.42 23.71
C GLU A 141 0.30 -2.58 24.09
N ALA A 142 -0.21 -3.80 23.91
CA ALA A 142 -1.56 -4.20 24.28
C ALA A 142 -1.58 -5.67 24.75
N GLN A 143 -2.54 -5.99 25.60
CA GLN A 143 -2.81 -7.35 26.07
C GLN A 143 -4.25 -7.73 25.78
N SER A 144 -4.55 -9.02 25.87
CA SER A 144 -5.89 -9.59 25.67
C SER A 144 -6.49 -9.25 24.31
N LEU A 145 -5.65 -9.08 23.29
CA LEU A 145 -6.14 -9.00 21.91
C LEU A 145 -6.67 -10.37 21.48
N VAL A 146 -7.62 -10.37 20.54
CA VAL A 146 -8.14 -11.60 19.94
C VAL A 146 -7.29 -11.92 18.72
N PRO A 147 -6.43 -12.95 18.74
CA PRO A 147 -5.70 -13.38 17.55
C PRO A 147 -6.66 -14.05 16.56
N ILE A 148 -6.33 -13.96 15.27
CA ILE A 148 -7.05 -14.72 14.26
C ILE A 148 -6.90 -16.22 14.45
N SER A 149 -7.89 -16.96 13.96
CA SER A 149 -7.77 -18.42 13.79
C SER A 149 -7.42 -18.73 12.34
N TRP A 150 -6.19 -19.19 12.13
CA TRP A 150 -5.73 -19.64 10.80
C TRP A 150 -6.46 -20.91 10.35
N ASN A 151 -6.79 -20.95 9.07
CA ASN A 151 -7.18 -22.15 8.34
C ASN A 151 -6.13 -22.42 7.26
N PRO A 152 -5.15 -23.32 7.50
CA PRO A 152 -4.09 -23.61 6.54
C PRO A 152 -4.57 -24.45 5.36
N HIS A 153 -5.85 -24.86 5.32
CA HIS A 153 -6.37 -25.56 4.16
C HIS A 153 -6.48 -24.60 2.97
N GLU A 154 -5.77 -24.92 1.89
CA GLU A 154 -5.79 -24.11 0.68
C GLU A 154 -7.16 -24.24 -0.01
N PRO A 155 -7.84 -23.11 -0.32
CA PRO A 155 -9.12 -23.15 -0.99
C PRO A 155 -8.98 -23.60 -2.44
N ALA A 156 -9.94 -24.39 -2.94
CA ALA A 156 -9.99 -24.78 -4.34
C ALA A 156 -10.29 -23.57 -5.25
N VAL A 157 -9.77 -23.58 -6.47
CA VAL A 157 -10.17 -22.62 -7.52
C VAL A 157 -11.69 -22.67 -7.71
N GLY A 158 -12.31 -21.50 -7.81
CA GLY A 158 -13.77 -21.34 -7.85
C GLY A 158 -14.43 -21.18 -6.47
N SER A 159 -13.69 -21.35 -5.37
CA SER A 159 -14.22 -21.10 -4.02
C SER A 159 -14.45 -19.62 -3.76
N PHE A 160 -15.53 -19.29 -3.05
CA PHE A 160 -15.75 -17.94 -2.55
C PHE A 160 -14.83 -17.61 -1.38
N LEU A 161 -14.43 -16.35 -1.31
CA LEU A 161 -13.70 -15.77 -0.19
C LEU A 161 -14.18 -14.34 0.08
N PHE A 162 -13.84 -13.85 1.27
CA PHE A 162 -14.22 -12.52 1.72
C PHE A 162 -13.03 -11.79 2.32
N SER A 163 -12.81 -10.57 1.88
CA SER A 163 -11.84 -9.67 2.50
C SER A 163 -12.52 -8.90 3.62
N VAL A 164 -11.89 -8.86 4.79
CA VAL A 164 -12.50 -8.34 6.01
C VAL A 164 -11.74 -7.13 6.54
N GLY A 165 -12.50 -6.07 6.81
CA GLY A 165 -12.04 -4.84 7.44
C GLY A 165 -12.22 -4.87 8.95
N ARG A 166 -11.87 -3.74 9.59
CA ARG A 166 -12.00 -3.56 11.04
C ARG A 166 -13.47 -3.62 11.48
N GLN A 167 -13.73 -4.13 12.68
CA GLN A 167 -15.08 -4.27 13.26
C GLN A 167 -16.04 -5.13 12.41
N GLY A 168 -15.50 -5.98 11.54
CA GLY A 168 -16.28 -6.85 10.66
C GLY A 168 -16.83 -6.11 9.44
N ASP A 169 -16.34 -4.90 9.15
CA ASP A 169 -16.70 -4.16 7.95
C ASP A 169 -16.27 -4.97 6.71
N PRO A 170 -17.21 -5.39 5.85
CA PRO A 170 -16.85 -6.16 4.67
C PRO A 170 -16.09 -5.28 3.67
N VAL A 171 -14.91 -5.74 3.26
CA VAL A 171 -14.10 -5.06 2.23
C VAL A 171 -14.58 -5.46 0.85
N GLY A 172 -14.78 -6.76 0.62
CA GLY A 172 -15.35 -7.26 -0.62
C GLY A 172 -15.44 -8.77 -0.67
N ILE A 173 -16.26 -9.27 -1.59
CA ILE A 173 -16.34 -10.69 -1.94
C ILE A 173 -15.47 -10.96 -3.16
N GLY A 174 -14.93 -12.17 -3.26
CA GLY A 174 -14.28 -12.64 -4.48
C GLY A 174 -14.30 -14.14 -4.61
N VAL A 175 -13.72 -14.60 -5.71
CA VAL A 175 -13.55 -16.01 -6.05
C VAL A 175 -12.07 -16.29 -6.23
N VAL A 176 -11.60 -17.41 -5.67
CA VAL A 176 -10.25 -17.92 -5.95
C VAL A 176 -10.17 -18.22 -7.44
N SER A 177 -9.40 -17.39 -8.14
CA SER A 177 -9.30 -17.41 -9.60
C SER A 177 -8.13 -18.26 -10.07
N VAL A 178 -7.03 -18.26 -9.32
CA VAL A 178 -5.84 -19.08 -9.58
C VAL A 178 -5.34 -19.64 -8.25
N ALA A 179 -4.98 -20.92 -8.27
CA ALA A 179 -4.35 -21.59 -7.13
C ALA A 179 -3.01 -20.91 -6.76
N SER A 180 -2.52 -21.18 -5.56
CA SER A 180 -1.29 -20.54 -5.09
C SER A 180 -0.11 -20.91 -5.98
N ARG A 181 0.64 -19.89 -6.35
CA ARG A 181 1.84 -20.02 -7.18
C ARG A 181 2.82 -18.92 -6.84
N GLU A 182 4.06 -19.09 -7.29
CA GLU A 182 5.00 -17.99 -7.35
C GLU A 182 4.45 -16.90 -8.30
N VAL A 183 4.49 -15.66 -7.84
CA VAL A 183 4.18 -14.49 -8.66
C VAL A 183 5.51 -13.83 -9.00
N GLN A 184 6.13 -14.33 -10.06
CA GLN A 184 7.36 -13.77 -10.60
C GLN A 184 7.05 -12.47 -11.32
N ASP A 185 7.84 -11.44 -11.04
CA ASP A 185 8.07 -10.33 -11.96
C ASP A 185 9.45 -9.77 -11.68
N HIS A 186 10.12 -9.33 -12.74
CA HIS A 186 11.41 -8.66 -12.62
C HIS A 186 11.17 -7.17 -12.78
N GLY A 187 11.51 -6.43 -11.76
CA GLY A 187 11.45 -5.00 -11.82
C GLY A 187 12.42 -4.44 -12.85
N LEU A 188 12.08 -3.28 -13.40
CA LEU A 188 12.89 -2.57 -14.37
C LEU A 188 13.12 -1.14 -13.89
N LEU A 189 14.39 -0.74 -13.92
CA LEU A 189 14.77 0.65 -13.68
C LEU A 189 14.35 1.57 -14.85
N GLY A 190 14.24 1.01 -16.06
CA GLY A 190 13.90 1.75 -17.28
C GLY A 190 15.09 2.30 -18.06
N VAL A 191 16.25 1.64 -17.99
CA VAL A 191 17.46 2.02 -18.73
C VAL A 191 17.90 0.94 -19.72
N MET A 192 18.45 1.36 -20.85
CA MET A 192 19.27 0.48 -21.68
C MET A 192 20.74 0.75 -21.37
N LEU A 193 21.48 -0.33 -21.15
CA LEU A 193 22.89 -0.28 -20.76
C LEU A 193 23.79 -0.77 -21.90
N GLN A 194 24.99 -0.20 -21.96
CA GLN A 194 26.10 -0.66 -22.78
C GLN A 194 27.31 -0.95 -21.87
N THR A 195 28.10 -1.96 -22.25
CA THR A 195 29.35 -2.29 -21.56
C THR A 195 30.32 -1.11 -21.67
N ASP A 196 30.92 -0.74 -20.55
CA ASP A 196 31.96 0.27 -20.46
C ASP A 196 33.07 -0.18 -19.50
N THR A 197 34.21 0.48 -19.58
CA THR A 197 35.30 0.38 -18.62
C THR A 197 34.81 0.75 -17.21
N ASN A 198 34.76 -0.25 -16.32
CA ASN A 198 34.40 -0.14 -14.91
C ASN A 198 32.93 0.27 -14.64
N GLY A 199 31.99 -0.38 -15.32
CA GLY A 199 30.58 -0.24 -15.01
C GLY A 199 29.64 -0.50 -16.18
N ALA A 200 28.51 0.20 -16.16
CA ALA A 200 27.51 0.17 -17.24
C ALA A 200 27.14 1.59 -17.67
N ARG A 201 27.31 1.90 -18.96
CA ARG A 201 26.90 3.19 -19.50
C ARG A 201 25.42 3.16 -19.89
N VAL A 202 24.67 4.16 -19.46
CA VAL A 202 23.29 4.39 -19.87
C VAL A 202 23.28 4.93 -21.29
N ILE A 203 22.62 4.22 -22.21
CA ILE A 203 22.48 4.62 -23.63
C ILE A 203 21.07 5.05 -23.99
N SER A 204 20.08 4.67 -23.18
CA SER A 204 18.69 5.10 -23.31
C SER A 204 18.02 5.07 -21.95
N VAL A 205 17.07 5.98 -21.76
CA VAL A 205 16.22 6.07 -20.58
C VAL A 205 14.78 6.11 -21.07
N VAL A 206 13.93 5.25 -20.50
CA VAL A 206 12.51 5.22 -20.82
C VAL A 206 11.82 6.41 -20.12
N PRO A 207 11.12 7.29 -20.83
CA PRO A 207 10.40 8.41 -20.20
C PRO A 207 9.38 7.94 -19.16
N GLY A 208 9.31 8.63 -18.03
CA GLY A 208 8.45 8.26 -16.91
C GLY A 208 8.85 6.95 -16.22
N SER A 209 10.08 6.49 -16.40
CA SER A 209 10.63 5.38 -15.61
C SER A 209 11.25 5.87 -14.30
N GLY A 210 11.58 4.95 -13.39
CA GLY A 210 12.25 5.34 -12.16
C GLY A 210 13.65 5.92 -12.37
N ALA A 211 14.35 5.53 -13.45
CA ALA A 211 15.57 6.21 -13.87
C ALA A 211 15.32 7.66 -14.32
N ASP A 212 14.28 7.89 -15.11
CA ASP A 212 13.91 9.24 -15.59
C ASP A 212 13.53 10.14 -14.42
N ASP A 213 12.67 9.64 -13.52
CA ASP A 213 12.23 10.36 -12.31
C ASP A 213 13.39 10.65 -11.35
N ALA A 214 14.40 9.77 -11.28
CA ALA A 214 15.62 9.98 -10.52
C ALA A 214 16.61 10.95 -11.20
N GLY A 215 16.37 11.34 -12.45
CA GLY A 215 17.25 12.22 -13.22
C GLY A 215 18.48 11.54 -13.80
N ILE A 216 18.43 10.21 -13.98
CA ILE A 216 19.45 9.43 -14.71
C ILE A 216 19.34 9.78 -16.19
N GLY A 217 20.46 10.16 -16.79
CA GLY A 217 20.53 10.62 -18.17
C GLY A 217 21.32 9.68 -19.08
N VAL A 218 21.10 9.82 -20.39
CA VAL A 218 21.94 9.17 -21.40
C VAL A 218 23.38 9.66 -21.24
N GLY A 219 24.32 8.70 -21.20
CA GLY A 219 25.75 8.96 -21.01
C GLY A 219 26.23 8.76 -19.58
N ASP A 220 25.33 8.64 -18.60
CA ASP A 220 25.68 8.31 -17.22
C ASP A 220 26.37 6.94 -17.12
N LEU A 221 27.42 6.85 -16.31
CA LEU A 221 28.11 5.59 -16.02
C LEU A 221 27.75 5.14 -14.61
N ILE A 222 27.06 4.01 -14.49
CA ILE A 222 26.76 3.37 -13.20
C ILE A 222 28.02 2.64 -12.74
N THR A 223 28.61 3.11 -11.64
CA THR A 223 29.85 2.59 -11.05
C THR A 223 29.60 1.74 -9.80
N GLN A 224 28.50 1.97 -9.08
CA GLN A 224 28.08 1.16 -7.94
C GLN A 224 26.55 1.00 -7.86
N VAL A 225 26.10 -0.10 -7.26
CA VAL A 225 24.69 -0.38 -6.94
C VAL A 225 24.66 -0.78 -5.47
N GLU A 226 23.87 -0.10 -4.63
CA GLU A 226 23.83 -0.34 -3.16
C GLU A 226 25.22 -0.31 -2.51
N GLY A 227 26.08 0.62 -2.96
CA GLY A 227 27.47 0.75 -2.53
C GLY A 227 28.40 -0.39 -2.99
N GLN A 228 27.89 -1.40 -3.72
CA GLN A 228 28.70 -2.47 -4.28
C GLN A 228 29.34 -2.03 -5.61
N PRO A 229 30.68 -2.08 -5.76
CA PRO A 229 31.35 -1.71 -6.99
C PRO A 229 30.95 -2.60 -8.17
N MET A 230 30.53 -1.97 -9.26
CA MET A 230 30.12 -2.64 -10.47
C MET A 230 31.21 -2.52 -11.53
N THR A 231 31.84 -3.64 -11.91
CA THR A 231 32.92 -3.63 -12.90
C THR A 231 32.44 -3.97 -14.31
N THR A 232 31.24 -4.55 -14.44
CA THR A 232 30.68 -4.95 -15.74
C THR A 232 29.19 -4.63 -15.87
N GLN A 233 28.73 -4.43 -17.11
CA GLN A 233 27.30 -4.30 -17.41
C GLN A 233 26.46 -5.48 -16.92
N LYS A 234 27.00 -6.70 -17.02
CA LYS A 234 26.28 -7.92 -16.59
C LYS A 234 25.98 -7.90 -15.10
N GLN A 235 26.92 -7.43 -14.27
CA GLN A 235 26.71 -7.27 -12.84
C GLN A 235 25.61 -6.23 -12.56
N VAL A 236 25.71 -5.04 -13.16
CA VAL A 236 24.66 -4.00 -13.00
C VAL A 236 23.29 -4.54 -13.38
N THR A 237 23.20 -5.26 -14.51
CA THR A 237 21.93 -5.81 -14.99
C THR A 237 21.41 -6.91 -14.07
N ALA A 238 22.28 -7.76 -13.52
CA ALA A 238 21.91 -8.82 -12.59
C ALA A 238 21.40 -8.25 -11.26
N GLU A 239 22.10 -7.26 -10.69
CA GLU A 239 21.69 -6.59 -9.46
C GLU A 239 20.33 -5.89 -9.64
N LEU A 240 20.17 -5.10 -10.70
CA LEU A 240 18.90 -4.41 -10.96
C LEU A 240 17.73 -5.38 -11.19
N ARG A 241 17.96 -6.53 -11.82
CA ARG A 241 16.92 -7.55 -12.06
C ARG A 241 16.58 -8.39 -10.83
N ALA A 242 17.43 -8.38 -9.79
CA ALA A 242 17.14 -9.00 -8.51
C ALA A 242 16.20 -8.14 -7.63
N LEU A 243 15.95 -6.90 -8.05
CA LEU A 243 15.01 -6.00 -7.41
C LEU A 243 13.59 -6.19 -7.92
N TYR A 244 12.62 -5.94 -7.05
CA TYR A 244 11.20 -6.01 -7.38
C TYR A 244 10.64 -4.62 -7.63
N PRO A 245 9.54 -4.51 -8.39
CA PRO A 245 8.78 -3.27 -8.48
C PRO A 245 8.46 -2.66 -7.11
N GLY A 246 8.65 -1.35 -7.00
CA GLY A 246 8.52 -0.55 -5.79
C GLY A 246 9.79 -0.52 -4.91
N ASP A 247 10.81 -1.32 -5.18
CA ASP A 247 12.10 -1.21 -4.48
C ASP A 247 12.81 0.08 -4.88
N SER A 248 13.40 0.76 -3.90
CA SER A 248 14.33 1.86 -4.16
C SER A 248 15.75 1.29 -4.26
N VAL A 249 16.51 1.79 -5.22
CA VAL A 249 17.91 1.43 -5.42
C VAL A 249 18.79 2.66 -5.41
N THR A 250 19.86 2.62 -4.63
CA THR A 250 20.89 3.66 -4.62
C THR A 250 21.96 3.33 -5.64
N LEU A 251 22.19 4.26 -6.57
CA LEU A 251 23.13 4.11 -7.67
C LEU A 251 24.20 5.20 -7.56
N THR A 252 25.46 4.78 -7.60
CA THR A 252 26.58 5.71 -7.75
C THR A 252 26.87 5.90 -9.24
N ILE A 253 26.83 7.15 -9.68
CA ILE A 253 26.88 7.52 -11.09
C ILE A 253 27.98 8.53 -11.35
N ARG A 254 28.67 8.36 -12.48
CA ARG A 254 29.60 9.33 -13.05
C ARG A 254 29.03 9.93 -14.33
N ARG A 255 28.91 11.25 -14.38
CA ARG A 255 28.42 12.02 -15.55
C ARG A 255 29.57 12.81 -16.17
N LYS A 256 29.64 12.93 -17.50
CA LYS A 256 30.76 13.58 -18.20
C LYS A 256 31.01 15.04 -17.79
N ASP A 257 29.98 15.74 -17.33
CA ASP A 257 30.03 17.14 -16.88
C ASP A 257 30.42 17.30 -15.40
N ARG A 258 30.53 16.19 -14.66
CA ARG A 258 30.94 16.12 -13.26
C ARG A 258 32.20 15.29 -13.11
N GLN A 259 33.18 15.83 -12.38
CA GLN A 259 34.42 15.09 -12.13
C GLN A 259 34.25 14.00 -11.08
N ASP A 260 33.30 14.18 -10.15
CA ASP A 260 33.07 13.25 -9.04
C ASP A 260 31.84 12.39 -9.25
N ASP A 261 31.90 11.18 -8.70
CA ASP A 261 30.76 10.28 -8.59
C ASP A 261 29.74 10.86 -7.60
N PHE A 262 28.45 10.66 -7.88
CA PHE A 262 27.37 11.07 -6.99
C PHE A 262 26.29 10.00 -6.94
N GLU A 263 25.54 9.97 -5.83
CA GLU A 263 24.48 9.00 -5.61
C GLU A 263 23.13 9.53 -6.07
N LEU A 264 22.34 8.66 -6.70
CA LEU A 264 20.92 8.87 -6.98
C LEU A 264 20.13 7.69 -6.44
N SER A 265 18.99 7.97 -5.82
CA SER A 265 18.00 6.95 -5.47
C SER A 265 16.96 6.87 -6.58
N ALA A 266 16.74 5.68 -7.13
CA ALA A 266 15.77 5.43 -8.17
C ALA A 266 14.80 4.31 -7.78
N GLU A 267 13.57 4.37 -8.28
CA GLU A 267 12.55 3.35 -7.99
C GLU A 267 12.47 2.31 -9.11
N ILE A 268 12.37 1.04 -8.76
CA ILE A 268 12.17 -0.04 -9.70
C ILE A 268 10.68 -0.13 -10.07
N ARG A 269 10.34 -0.25 -11.35
CA ARG A 269 8.95 -0.27 -11.84
C ARG A 269 8.61 -1.56 -12.59
N GLU A 270 7.33 -1.82 -12.76
CA GLU A 270 6.85 -2.91 -13.62
C GLU A 270 6.99 -2.56 -15.09
N LEU A 271 7.31 -3.57 -15.93
CA LEU A 271 7.32 -3.39 -17.38
C LEU A 271 5.97 -2.86 -17.91
N SER A 272 4.86 -3.40 -17.36
CA SER A 272 3.49 -3.03 -17.76
C SER A 272 3.22 -1.54 -17.55
N SER A 273 3.80 -0.95 -16.51
CA SER A 273 3.60 0.45 -16.13
C SER A 273 4.15 1.44 -17.15
N PHE A 274 5.19 1.08 -17.92
CA PHE A 274 5.73 1.94 -18.97
C PHE A 274 4.82 2.04 -20.20
N SER A 275 3.89 1.09 -20.35
CA SER A 275 2.98 1.01 -21.49
C SER A 275 1.53 1.36 -21.15
N GLU A 276 1.21 1.60 -19.87
CA GLU A 276 -0.15 1.98 -19.47
C GLU A 276 -0.45 3.41 -19.88
N SER A 277 -1.58 3.60 -20.57
CA SER A 277 -2.10 4.94 -20.83
C SER A 277 -2.76 5.51 -19.56
N GLN A 278 -2.91 6.83 -19.49
CA GLN A 278 -3.67 7.47 -18.41
C GLN A 278 -5.13 6.96 -18.34
N ASP A 279 -5.70 6.58 -19.48
CA ASP A 279 -7.03 5.97 -19.54
C ASP A 279 -7.05 4.57 -18.90
N ASP A 280 -6.01 3.77 -19.14
CA ASP A 280 -5.88 2.45 -18.52
C ASP A 280 -5.75 2.57 -16.99
N THR A 281 -4.91 3.50 -16.50
CA THR A 281 -4.77 3.77 -15.06
C THR A 281 -6.09 4.20 -14.44
N ARG A 282 -6.85 5.07 -15.12
CA ARG A 282 -8.17 5.53 -14.67
C ARG A 282 -9.19 4.39 -14.58
N VAL A 283 -9.16 3.44 -15.51
CA VAL A 283 -10.08 2.30 -15.54
C VAL A 283 -9.68 1.20 -14.56
N ASN A 284 -8.38 0.97 -14.36
CA ASN A 284 -7.87 -0.05 -13.45
C ASN A 284 -8.02 0.35 -11.97
N GLY A 285 -8.02 1.65 -11.69
CA GLY A 285 -8.07 2.19 -10.33
C GLY A 285 -6.73 2.05 -9.60
N PRO A 286 -6.67 2.45 -8.31
CA PRO A 286 -5.43 2.45 -7.56
C PRO A 286 -4.92 1.02 -7.31
N ARG A 287 -3.62 0.82 -7.47
CA ARG A 287 -2.89 -0.44 -7.28
C ARG A 287 -1.81 -0.27 -6.20
N ASN A 288 -1.37 -1.38 -5.62
CA ASN A 288 -0.23 -1.34 -4.69
C ASN A 288 1.08 -1.06 -5.46
N SER A 289 2.10 -0.56 -4.76
CA SER A 289 3.42 -0.30 -5.35
C SER A 289 4.15 -1.59 -5.75
N ARG A 290 3.91 -2.66 -4.98
CA ARG A 290 4.46 -3.99 -5.22
C ARG A 290 3.36 -4.98 -5.58
N LEU A 291 3.38 -5.53 -6.79
CA LEU A 291 2.37 -6.48 -7.29
C LEU A 291 2.93 -7.87 -7.60
N ALA A 292 4.22 -8.09 -7.37
CA ALA A 292 4.91 -9.33 -7.68
C ALA A 292 6.15 -9.56 -6.79
N GLY A 293 6.89 -10.64 -7.08
CA GLY A 293 7.99 -11.13 -6.27
C GLY A 293 7.53 -11.87 -5.03
N PHE A 294 6.35 -12.51 -5.10
CA PHE A 294 5.79 -13.28 -4.00
C PHE A 294 6.09 -14.76 -4.24
N GLU A 295 6.77 -15.43 -3.30
CA GLU A 295 7.09 -16.86 -3.41
C GLU A 295 5.84 -17.72 -3.52
N LEU A 296 4.77 -17.31 -2.83
CA LEU A 296 3.49 -17.99 -2.87
C LEU A 296 2.34 -17.00 -2.66
N ALA A 297 1.48 -16.86 -3.67
CA ALA A 297 0.23 -16.12 -3.54
C ALA A 297 -0.90 -16.80 -4.32
N LEU A 298 -2.08 -16.82 -3.71
CA LEU A 298 -3.34 -17.16 -4.39
C LEU A 298 -3.88 -15.91 -5.08
N GLN A 299 -4.52 -16.09 -6.23
CA GLN A 299 -5.13 -14.98 -6.97
C GLN A 299 -6.65 -15.01 -6.81
N HIS A 300 -7.25 -13.85 -6.56
CA HIS A 300 -8.69 -13.66 -6.49
C HIS A 300 -9.13 -12.35 -7.14
N ASP A 301 -10.43 -12.17 -7.33
CA ASP A 301 -10.99 -11.04 -8.07
C ASP A 301 -11.69 -10.00 -7.18
N THR A 302 -11.44 -10.03 -5.88
CA THR A 302 -11.97 -9.02 -4.95
C THR A 302 -11.39 -7.65 -5.28
N VAL A 303 -12.25 -6.64 -5.30
CA VAL A 303 -11.85 -5.24 -5.53
C VAL A 303 -11.37 -4.62 -4.22
N LEU A 304 -10.07 -4.42 -4.09
CA LEU A 304 -9.43 -3.86 -2.89
C LEU A 304 -8.92 -2.43 -3.12
N GLY A 305 -8.84 -1.61 -2.08
CA GLY A 305 -7.95 -0.46 -2.05
C GLY A 305 -6.52 -0.91 -1.72
N PRO A 306 -5.47 -0.23 -2.21
CA PRO A 306 -4.11 -0.50 -1.74
C PRO A 306 -3.99 -0.45 -0.21
N ASP A 307 -4.68 0.51 0.41
CA ASP A 307 -4.79 0.72 1.85
C ASP A 307 -5.65 -0.33 2.60
N GLN A 308 -6.22 -1.28 1.87
CA GLN A 308 -6.97 -2.42 2.40
C GLN A 308 -6.17 -3.72 2.38
N CYS A 309 -4.97 -3.72 1.77
CA CYS A 309 -4.04 -4.83 1.86
C CYS A 309 -3.41 -4.90 3.27
N GLY A 310 -2.99 -6.09 3.68
CA GLY A 310 -2.56 -6.45 5.04
C GLY A 310 -3.70 -6.95 5.95
N GLY A 311 -4.95 -6.81 5.49
CA GLY A 311 -6.14 -7.38 6.16
C GLY A 311 -6.37 -8.86 5.84
N PRO A 312 -7.11 -9.59 6.70
CA PRO A 312 -7.35 -11.01 6.54
C PRO A 312 -8.37 -11.31 5.43
N VAL A 313 -8.20 -12.49 4.84
CA VAL A 313 -9.15 -13.12 3.91
C VAL A 313 -9.75 -14.34 4.58
N ILE A 314 -11.07 -14.46 4.55
CA ILE A 314 -11.81 -15.59 5.15
C ILE A 314 -12.52 -16.44 4.10
N ASP A 315 -12.73 -17.71 4.43
CA ASP A 315 -13.62 -18.62 3.70
C ASP A 315 -15.11 -18.41 4.08
N THR A 316 -16.00 -19.20 3.47
CA THR A 316 -17.44 -19.19 3.75
C THR A 316 -17.83 -19.70 5.14
N ASN A 317 -16.87 -20.19 5.92
CA ASN A 317 -17.05 -20.59 7.31
C ASN A 317 -16.50 -19.54 8.30
N GLY A 318 -16.03 -18.39 7.82
CA GLY A 318 -15.45 -17.33 8.65
C GLY A 318 -14.00 -17.58 9.10
N ARG A 319 -13.33 -18.60 8.55
CA ARG A 319 -11.95 -18.94 8.95
C ARG A 319 -10.93 -18.21 8.08
N VAL A 320 -9.84 -17.73 8.67
CA VAL A 320 -8.83 -16.95 7.93
C VAL A 320 -7.96 -17.86 7.09
N ILE A 321 -8.09 -17.75 5.77
CA ILE A 321 -7.36 -18.55 4.77
C ILE A 321 -6.13 -17.84 4.21
N GLY A 322 -5.92 -16.56 4.56
CA GLY A 322 -4.76 -15.80 4.10
C GLY A 322 -4.82 -14.32 4.45
N ILE A 323 -3.86 -13.56 3.91
CA ILE A 323 -3.79 -12.10 4.03
C ILE A 323 -3.66 -11.47 2.65
N ASN A 324 -4.47 -10.46 2.36
CA ASN A 324 -4.37 -9.70 1.12
C ASN A 324 -3.05 -8.95 1.06
N ILE A 325 -2.31 -9.06 -0.04
CA ILE A 325 -1.00 -8.41 -0.19
C ILE A 325 -0.90 -7.52 -1.41
N ALA A 326 -1.79 -7.62 -2.41
CA ALA A 326 -1.76 -6.67 -3.52
C ALA A 326 -3.09 -6.64 -4.27
N ARG A 327 -3.50 -5.45 -4.70
CA ARG A 327 -4.35 -5.28 -5.87
C ARG A 327 -3.45 -5.06 -7.08
N ALA A 328 -3.27 -6.12 -7.88
CA ALA A 328 -2.40 -6.13 -9.05
C ALA A 328 -3.08 -5.61 -10.32
N GLY A 329 -4.41 -5.63 -10.37
CA GLY A 329 -5.17 -5.13 -11.51
C GLY A 329 -6.64 -4.98 -11.21
N ARG A 330 -7.43 -4.70 -12.26
CA ARG A 330 -8.88 -4.50 -12.15
C ARG A 330 -9.63 -5.73 -11.62
N VAL A 331 -9.13 -6.92 -11.96
CA VAL A 331 -9.74 -8.23 -11.64
C VAL A 331 -8.72 -9.18 -11.00
N CYS A 332 -7.63 -8.63 -10.48
CA CYS A 332 -6.53 -9.40 -9.94
C CYS A 332 -6.07 -8.79 -8.61
N SER A 333 -6.31 -9.54 -7.56
CA SER A 333 -5.77 -9.32 -6.22
C SER A 333 -5.05 -10.57 -5.76
N TYR A 334 -4.01 -10.40 -4.97
CA TYR A 334 -3.20 -11.46 -4.42
C TYR A 334 -3.36 -11.52 -2.91
N ALA A 335 -3.44 -12.75 -2.39
CA ALA A 335 -3.35 -13.02 -0.97
C ALA A 335 -2.30 -14.11 -0.71
N VAL A 336 -1.53 -13.98 0.36
CA VAL A 336 -0.64 -15.06 0.79
C VAL A 336 -1.48 -16.08 1.58
N PRO A 337 -1.41 -17.39 1.27
CA PRO A 337 -2.18 -18.40 1.98
C PRO A 337 -1.74 -18.54 3.44
N ALA A 338 -2.69 -18.81 4.34
CA ALA A 338 -2.44 -19.03 5.76
C ALA A 338 -1.36 -20.10 6.02
N ALA A 339 -1.33 -21.16 5.21
CA ALA A 339 -0.33 -22.23 5.29
C ALA A 339 1.11 -21.73 5.14
N ALA A 340 1.33 -20.69 4.33
CA ALA A 340 2.64 -20.08 4.15
C ALA A 340 2.93 -19.01 5.22
N ILE A 341 1.91 -18.23 5.63
CA ILE A 341 2.09 -17.15 6.60
C ILE A 341 2.43 -17.67 7.98
N GLN A 342 1.70 -18.68 8.46
CA GLN A 342 1.82 -19.14 9.85
C GLN A 342 3.26 -19.51 10.27
N PRO A 343 3.99 -20.39 9.55
CA PRO A 343 5.37 -20.72 9.93
C PRO A 343 6.31 -19.51 9.85
N ILE A 344 6.08 -18.59 8.90
CA ILE A 344 6.88 -17.38 8.76
C ILE A 344 6.67 -16.46 9.98
N VAL A 345 5.42 -16.24 10.39
CA VAL A 345 5.09 -15.41 11.54
C VAL A 345 5.65 -16.01 12.83
N ASP A 346 5.54 -17.32 13.01
CA ASP A 346 6.10 -18.01 14.17
C ASP A 346 7.63 -17.82 14.25
N GLN A 347 8.34 -17.92 13.12
CA GLN A 347 9.77 -17.66 13.03
C GLN A 347 10.11 -16.19 13.32
N MET A 348 9.36 -15.24 12.76
CA MET A 348 9.57 -13.81 13.01
C MET A 348 9.38 -13.47 14.49
N ILE A 349 8.36 -14.03 15.16
CA ILE A 349 8.14 -13.82 16.60
C ILE A 349 9.25 -14.48 17.42
N ALA A 350 9.64 -15.71 17.08
CA ALA A 350 10.70 -16.41 17.81
C ALA A 350 12.05 -15.67 17.75
N ALA A 351 12.38 -15.03 16.64
CA ALA A 351 13.60 -14.24 16.48
C ALA A 351 13.65 -12.97 17.36
N THR A 352 12.56 -12.62 18.04
CA THR A 352 12.45 -11.41 18.86
C THR A 352 12.60 -11.65 20.35
N LYS A 353 12.64 -12.92 20.75
CA LYS A 353 12.82 -13.38 22.14
C LYS A 353 14.28 -13.67 22.42
#